data_AF-A0A538A6X1-F1
#
_entry.id   AF-A0A538A6X1-F1
#
_cell.length_a   1.000
_cell.length_b   1.000
_cell.length_c   1.000
_cell.angle_alpha   90.00
_cell.angle_beta   90.00
_cell.angle_gamma   90.00
#
_symmetry.space_group_name_H-M   'P 1'
#
loop_
_entity.id
_entity.type
_entity.pdbx_description
1 polymer ?
#
loop_
_entity_poly.entity_id
_entity_poly.type
_entity_poly.pdbx_seq_one_letter_code
_entity_poly.pdbx_strand_id
1 'polypeptide(L)'
;MSDIQTSGEYIVYSLRRLHARTGRRVDVVGYSQGGMVPRWALRFWPGTRKLVDDLVGLSPSNHGTVDAIPACAQSCAPSFWQQRSDSNFTRALNSRAETFRRISYSSIYTNTDE
;
A
#
# COMPACT_ATOMS: atom_id res chain seq x y z
N MET A 1 -1.15 -4.15 -15.41
CA MET A 1 -0.65 -4.59 -14.09
C MET A 1 0.86 -4.45 -14.12
N SER A 2 1.37 -3.47 -13.39
CA SER A 2 2.75 -2.99 -13.50
C SER A 2 3.40 -2.98 -12.11
N ASP A 3 4.58 -2.40 -11.96
CA ASP A 3 5.27 -2.30 -10.68
C ASP A 3 4.45 -1.52 -9.63
N ILE A 4 4.23 -2.10 -8.44
CA ILE A 4 3.56 -1.45 -7.30
C ILE A 4 4.34 -0.21 -6.84
N GLN A 5 5.66 -0.19 -7.01
CA GLN A 5 6.50 0.96 -6.67
C GLN A 5 6.11 2.18 -7.52
N THR A 6 5.85 1.97 -8.82
CA THR A 6 5.31 3.01 -9.71
C THR A 6 3.92 3.45 -9.25
N SER A 7 3.04 2.53 -8.85
CA SER A 7 1.75 2.88 -8.25
C SER A 7 1.92 3.75 -6.99
N GLY A 8 2.97 3.50 -6.20
CA GLY A 8 3.36 4.32 -5.05
C GLY A 8 3.68 5.77 -5.43
N GLU A 9 4.32 6.01 -6.57
CA GLU A 9 4.59 7.36 -7.07
C GLU A 9 3.30 8.13 -7.39
N TYR A 10 2.29 7.46 -7.96
CA TYR A 10 0.97 8.05 -8.17
C TYR A 10 0.28 8.44 -6.86
N ILE A 11 0.43 7.64 -5.80
CA ILE A 11 -0.08 8.00 -4.47
C ILE A 11 0.66 9.24 -3.92
N VAL A 12 1.98 9.27 -4.01
CA VAL A 12 2.79 10.44 -3.59
C VAL A 12 2.34 11.72 -4.31
N TYR A 13 2.17 11.63 -5.63
CA TYR A 13 1.70 12.74 -6.45
C TYR A 13 0.31 13.21 -6.03
N SER A 14 -0.63 12.26 -5.85
CA SER A 14 -2.02 12.55 -5.50
C SER A 14 -2.14 13.20 -4.13
N LEU A 15 -1.42 12.71 -3.13
CA LEU A 15 -1.38 13.31 -1.78
C LEU A 15 -0.92 14.77 -1.82
N ARG A 16 0.17 15.04 -2.55
CA ARG A 16 0.70 16.40 -2.71
C ARG A 16 -0.28 17.30 -3.45
N ARG A 17 -0.88 16.82 -4.54
CA ARG A 17 -1.81 17.60 -5.36
C ARG A 17 -3.11 17.91 -4.62
N LEU A 18 -3.66 16.96 -3.87
CA LEU A 18 -4.85 17.17 -3.06
C LEU A 18 -4.57 18.14 -1.93
N HIS A 19 -3.48 17.93 -1.18
CA HIS A 19 -3.10 18.84 -0.10
C HIS A 19 -2.88 20.27 -0.58
N ALA A 20 -2.18 20.46 -1.72
CA ALA A 20 -1.97 21.79 -2.30
C ALA A 20 -3.27 22.49 -2.73
N ARG A 21 -4.28 21.71 -3.14
CA ARG A 21 -5.58 22.26 -3.57
C ARG A 21 -6.53 22.55 -2.42
N THR A 22 -6.49 21.76 -1.35
CA THR A 22 -7.48 21.83 -0.27
C THR A 22 -6.93 22.47 1.00
N GLY A 23 -5.61 22.49 1.19
CA GLY A 23 -4.96 22.85 2.45
C GLY A 23 -5.19 21.82 3.58
N ARG A 24 -5.84 20.68 3.29
CA ARG A 24 -6.24 19.68 4.28
C ARG A 24 -5.37 18.43 4.19
N ARG A 25 -5.27 17.68 5.29
CA ARG A 25 -4.79 16.29 5.23
C ARG A 25 -5.79 15.43 4.47
N VAL A 26 -5.31 14.33 3.92
CA VAL A 26 -6.03 13.44 3.01
C VAL A 26 -6.30 12.12 3.70
N ASP A 27 -7.54 11.67 3.61
CA ASP A 27 -7.92 10.31 4.01
C ASP A 27 -7.75 9.40 2.79
N VAL A 28 -7.06 8.29 2.98
CA VAL A 28 -6.76 7.35 1.91
C VAL A 28 -7.53 6.06 2.17
N VAL A 29 -8.48 5.75 1.27
CA VAL A 29 -9.22 4.49 1.29
C VAL A 29 -8.75 3.64 0.11
N GLY A 30 -8.33 2.40 0.38
CA GLY A 30 -7.82 1.49 -0.64
C GLY A 30 -8.34 0.07 -0.45
N TYR A 31 -8.60 -0.62 -1.56
CA TYR A 31 -9.05 -2.02 -1.58
C TYR A 31 -7.97 -2.93 -2.17
N SER A 32 -7.80 -4.14 -1.61
CA SER A 32 -6.85 -5.14 -2.09
C SER A 32 -5.43 -4.55 -2.14
N GLN A 33 -4.73 -4.65 -3.28
CA GLN A 33 -3.46 -3.98 -3.52
C GLN A 33 -3.51 -2.48 -3.21
N GLY A 34 -4.60 -1.80 -3.56
CA GLY A 34 -4.77 -0.36 -3.31
C GLY A 34 -4.71 0.01 -1.84
N GLY A 35 -5.04 -0.91 -0.93
CA GLY A 35 -4.92 -0.71 0.52
C GLY A 35 -3.49 -0.78 1.04
N MET A 36 -2.58 -1.49 0.35
CA MET A 36 -1.17 -1.57 0.73
C MET A 36 -0.31 -0.46 0.09
N VAL A 37 -0.63 -0.01 -1.14
CA VAL A 37 0.22 0.93 -1.90
C VAL A 37 0.51 2.23 -1.12
N PRO A 38 -0.44 2.84 -0.38
CA PRO A 38 -0.15 4.05 0.39
C PRO A 38 0.93 3.85 1.46
N ARG A 39 1.09 2.63 2.02
CA ARG A 39 2.18 2.33 2.96
C ARG A 39 3.55 2.44 2.29
N TRP A 40 3.67 2.10 1.00
CA TRP A 40 4.89 2.32 0.21
C TRP A 40 5.26 3.80 0.14
N ALA A 41 4.28 4.67 -0.16
CA ALA A 41 4.48 6.12 -0.20
C ALA A 41 4.92 6.68 1.17
N LEU A 42 4.24 6.28 2.26
CA LEU A 42 4.58 6.71 3.62
C LEU A 42 5.98 6.25 4.06
N ARG A 43 6.40 5.08 3.60
CA ARG A 43 7.70 4.49 3.89
C ARG A 43 8.84 5.23 3.18
N PHE A 44 8.76 5.33 1.85
CA PHE A 44 9.88 5.77 1.01
C PHE A 44 9.84 7.27 0.64
N TRP A 45 8.73 7.96 0.89
CA TRP A 45 8.64 9.42 0.84
C TRP A 45 8.16 9.98 2.18
N PRO A 46 9.04 10.11 3.20
CA PRO A 46 8.66 10.52 4.55
C PRO A 46 7.86 11.84 4.63
N GLY A 47 8.07 12.75 3.67
CA GLY A 47 7.34 14.01 3.57
C GLY A 47 5.83 13.86 3.29
N THR A 48 5.36 12.67 2.87
CA THR A 48 3.93 12.38 2.68
C THR A 48 3.20 12.13 3.99
N ARG A 49 3.89 11.77 5.08
CA ARG A 49 3.26 11.42 6.36
C ARG A 49 2.45 12.56 6.97
N LYS A 50 2.90 13.80 6.79
CA LYS A 50 2.17 15.00 7.24
C LYS A 50 0.95 15.34 6.38
N LEU A 51 0.79 14.67 5.24
CA LEU A 51 -0.29 14.90 4.28
C LEU A 51 -1.47 13.96 4.49
N VAL A 52 -1.31 12.89 5.28
CA VAL A 52 -2.33 11.86 5.51
C VAL A 52 -2.91 12.01 6.91
N ASP A 53 -4.23 11.88 7.04
CA ASP A 53 -4.90 11.77 8.34
C ASP A 53 -5.25 10.31 8.64
N ASP A 54 -6.05 9.70 7.77
CA ASP A 54 -6.48 8.31 7.86
C ASP A 54 -5.97 7.46 6.69
N LEU A 55 -5.60 6.21 6.98
CA LEU A 55 -5.38 5.15 6.01
C LEU A 55 -6.32 3.98 6.32
N VAL A 56 -7.30 3.77 5.45
CA VAL A 56 -8.30 2.71 5.55
C VAL A 56 -8.09 1.68 4.45
N GLY A 57 -7.74 0.45 4.84
CA GLY A 57 -7.60 -0.69 3.95
C GLY A 57 -8.83 -1.60 4.01
N LEU A 58 -9.40 -1.90 2.86
CA LEU A 58 -10.42 -2.93 2.65
C LEU A 58 -9.73 -4.16 2.04
N SER A 59 -9.70 -5.28 2.76
CA SER A 59 -8.89 -6.46 2.43
C SER A 59 -7.48 -6.12 1.92
N PRO A 60 -6.70 -5.28 2.64
CA PRO A 60 -5.40 -4.85 2.14
C PRO A 60 -4.41 -6.01 2.17
N SER A 61 -3.66 -6.23 1.09
CA SER A 61 -2.64 -7.29 1.02
C SER A 61 -1.33 -6.91 1.76
N ASN A 62 -1.42 -6.28 2.94
CA ASN A 62 -0.30 -5.65 3.65
C ASN A 62 0.95 -6.53 3.87
N HIS A 63 0.76 -7.84 3.98
CA HIS A 63 1.82 -8.86 4.11
C HIS A 63 1.87 -9.83 2.93
N GLY A 64 1.32 -9.40 1.79
CA GLY A 64 1.10 -10.24 0.61
C GLY A 64 0.03 -11.31 0.84
N THR A 65 -0.11 -12.22 -0.11
CA THR A 65 -0.91 -13.45 0.00
C THR A 65 -0.04 -14.67 -0.32
N VAL A 66 -0.34 -15.79 0.35
CA VAL A 66 0.23 -17.10 0.03
C VAL A 66 -0.32 -17.66 -1.28
N ASP A 67 -1.52 -17.25 -1.71
CA ASP A 67 -2.16 -17.74 -2.95
C ASP A 67 -1.45 -17.23 -4.20
N ALA A 68 -0.81 -16.06 -4.10
CA ALA A 68 0.04 -15.53 -5.17
C ALA A 68 1.30 -16.37 -5.39
N ILE A 69 1.72 -17.22 -4.43
CA ILE A 69 2.91 -18.08 -4.59
C ILE A 69 2.73 -19.10 -5.72
N PRO A 70 1.70 -19.98 -5.68
CA PRO A 70 1.42 -20.87 -6.78
C PRO A 70 0.86 -20.12 -8.01
N ALA A 71 0.03 -19.10 -7.82
CA ALA A 71 -0.57 -18.36 -8.94
C ALA A 71 0.49 -17.62 -9.78
N CYS A 72 1.59 -17.18 -9.17
CA CYS A 72 2.75 -16.63 -9.86
C CYS A 72 3.95 -17.59 -9.85
N ALA A 73 3.75 -18.88 -10.12
CA ALA A 73 4.88 -19.81 -10.31
C ALA A 73 5.52 -19.70 -11.71
N GLN A 74 4.79 -19.15 -12.68
CA GLN A 74 5.24 -18.97 -14.08
C GLN A 74 5.29 -17.47 -14.44
N SER A 75 4.87 -17.11 -15.66
CA SER A 75 4.72 -15.72 -16.07
C SER A 75 3.60 -15.05 -15.27
N CYS A 76 3.94 -13.99 -14.53
CA CYS A 76 3.00 -13.19 -13.76
C CYS A 76 3.26 -11.71 -14.02
N ALA A 77 2.22 -10.88 -13.96
CA ALA A 77 2.44 -9.44 -14.01
C ALA A 77 3.24 -8.98 -12.77
N PRO A 78 4.09 -7.94 -12.87
CA PRO A 78 4.95 -7.51 -11.78
C PRO A 78 4.23 -7.31 -10.45
N SER A 79 3.06 -6.68 -10.45
CA SER A 79 2.29 -6.45 -9.23
C SER A 79 1.78 -7.72 -8.55
N PHE A 80 1.51 -8.79 -9.29
CA PHE A 80 1.13 -10.05 -8.66
C PHE A 80 2.35 -10.73 -8.03
N TRP A 81 3.49 -10.74 -8.72
CA TRP A 81 4.76 -11.20 -8.15
C TRP A 81 5.12 -10.46 -6.86
N GLN A 82 4.90 -9.15 -6.83
CA GLN A 82 5.16 -8.31 -5.66
C GLN A 82 4.18 -8.54 -4.52
N GLN A 83 2.95 -9.00 -4.80
CA GLN A 83 1.95 -9.35 -3.78
C GLN A 83 2.13 -10.74 -3.16
N ARG A 84 3.12 -11.51 -3.58
CA ARG A 84 3.48 -12.73 -2.85
C ARG A 84 3.96 -12.39 -1.44
N SER A 85 3.58 -13.20 -0.47
CA SER A 85 4.01 -13.05 0.93
C SER A 85 5.53 -13.20 1.11
N ASP A 86 6.20 -13.91 0.20
CA ASP A 86 7.65 -14.13 0.20
C ASP A 86 8.46 -13.15 -0.69
N SER A 87 7.80 -12.13 -1.27
CA SER A 87 8.44 -11.23 -2.23
C SER A 87 9.43 -10.26 -1.57
N ASN A 88 10.43 -9.81 -2.34
CA ASN A 88 11.32 -8.73 -1.92
C ASN A 88 10.55 -7.42 -1.65
N PHE A 89 9.48 -7.18 -2.40
CA PHE A 89 8.64 -6.01 -2.22
C PHE A 89 7.95 -6.02 -0.84
N THR A 90 7.32 -7.14 -0.47
CA THR A 90 6.65 -7.31 0.82
C THR A 90 7.64 -7.19 1.98
N ARG A 91 8.84 -7.76 1.84
CA ARG A 91 9.94 -7.56 2.82
C ARG A 91 10.34 -6.10 2.96
N ALA A 92 10.50 -5.38 1.85
CA ALA A 92 10.88 -3.97 1.87
C ALA A 92 9.77 -3.07 2.46
N LEU A 93 8.51 -3.32 2.08
CA LEU A 93 7.33 -2.61 2.56
C LEU A 93 7.19 -2.71 4.08
N ASN A 94 7.37 -3.91 4.64
CA ASN A 94 7.21 -4.19 6.07
C ASN A 94 8.49 -3.95 6.90
N SER A 95 9.54 -3.38 6.29
CA SER A 95 10.81 -3.17 6.99
C SER A 95 10.72 -2.07 8.06
N ARG A 96 11.26 -2.32 9.26
CA ARG A 96 11.41 -1.39 10.41
C ARG A 96 10.09 -0.90 11.05
N ALA A 97 9.16 -0.34 10.28
CA ALA A 97 7.92 0.23 10.78
C ALA A 97 6.82 0.12 9.73
N GLU A 98 5.66 -0.38 10.16
CA GLU A 98 4.47 -0.54 9.33
C GLU A 98 3.47 0.62 9.46
N THR A 99 3.58 1.37 10.56
CA THR A 99 2.74 2.52 10.88
C THR A 99 3.61 3.70 11.31
N PHE A 100 3.06 4.90 11.20
CA PHE A 100 3.72 6.15 11.57
C PHE A 100 2.81 6.97 12.48
N ARG A 101 3.39 7.62 13.49
CA ARG A 101 2.67 8.49 14.43
C ARG A 101 1.83 9.55 13.70
N ARG A 102 0.68 9.91 14.28
CA ARG A 102 -0.26 10.95 13.82
C ARG A 102 -1.01 10.60 12.52
N ILE A 103 -0.98 9.33 12.11
CA ILE A 103 -1.86 8.77 11.08
C ILE A 103 -2.71 7.70 11.78
N SER A 104 -4.01 7.71 11.51
CA SER A 104 -4.97 6.71 11.96
C SER A 104 -5.03 5.58 10.93
N TYR A 105 -5.07 4.32 11.38
CA TYR A 105 -5.05 3.15 10.51
C TYR A 105 -6.24 2.24 10.81
N SER A 106 -6.98 1.86 9.78
CA SER A 106 -8.06 0.88 9.84
C SER A 106 -7.82 -0.21 8.79
N SER A 107 -7.89 -1.47 9.20
CA SER A 107 -7.78 -2.62 8.28
C SER A 107 -8.99 -3.51 8.48
N ILE A 108 -9.83 -3.59 7.44
CA ILE A 108 -11.09 -4.33 7.46
C ILE A 108 -10.92 -5.51 6.52
N TYR A 109 -11.02 -6.74 7.02
CA TYR A 109 -10.81 -7.96 6.25
C TYR A 109 -11.69 -9.10 6.79
N THR A 110 -11.80 -10.20 6.05
CA THR A 110 -12.50 -11.42 6.48
C THR A 110 -11.54 -12.59 6.60
N ASN A 111 -11.94 -13.62 7.36
CA ASN A 111 -11.20 -14.90 7.40
C ASN A 111 -11.47 -15.79 6.17
N THR A 112 -12.40 -15.38 5.31
CA THR A 112 -12.84 -16.10 4.11
C THR A 112 -12.55 -15.28 2.85
N ASP A 113 -11.47 -14.49 2.87
CA ASP A 113 -10.95 -13.80 1.70
C ASP A 113 -10.31 -14.87 0.78
N GLU A 114 -10.59 -14.81 -0.53
CA GLU A 114 -10.26 -15.85 -1.53
C GLU A 114 -9.37 -15.32 -2.66
#